data_AF-A0A954D2N8-F1
#
_entry.id   AF-A0A954D2N8-F1
#
_cell.length_a   1.000
_cell.length_b   1.000
_cell.length_c   1.000
_cell.angle_alpha   90.00
_cell.angle_beta   90.00
_cell.angle_gamma   90.00
#
_symmetry.space_group_name_H-M   'P 1'
#
loop_
_entity.id
_entity.type
_entity.pdbx_description
1 polymer ?
#
loop_
_entity_poly.entity_id
_entity_poly.type
_entity_poly.pdbx_seq_one_letter_code
_entity_poly.pdbx_strand_id
1 'polypeptide(L)' 'MTMPESNQRDLLGHPMTADERELLDLYRRLQALSARDDLPPCALMNARQAMVMLWNACTDLDLIFEEPERE' A
#
# COMPACT_ATOMS: atom_id res chain seq x y z
N MET A 1 6.49 -3.95 -19.82
CA MET A 1 5.85 -4.57 -18.64
C MET A 1 4.84 -3.56 -18.14
N THR A 2 3.60 -3.70 -18.58
CA THR A 2 2.53 -2.71 -18.34
C THR A 2 1.95 -3.00 -16.96
N MET A 3 2.20 -2.12 -16.00
CA MET A 3 1.52 -2.17 -14.70
C MET A 3 0.00 -2.03 -14.96
N PRO A 4 -0.85 -2.87 -14.34
CA PRO A 4 -2.29 -2.80 -14.56
C PRO A 4 -2.79 -1.42 -14.15
N GLU A 5 -3.68 -0.82 -14.96
CA GLU A 5 -4.27 0.49 -14.66
C GLU A 5 -4.92 0.42 -13.28
N SER A 6 -4.23 1.04 -12.31
CA SER A 6 -4.71 1.19 -10.95
C SER A 6 -6.03 1.94 -11.03
N ASN A 7 -7.09 1.28 -10.57
CA ASN A 7 -8.44 1.83 -10.42
C ASN A 7 -8.33 3.31 -9.99
N GLN A 8 -8.66 4.25 -10.90
CA GLN A 8 -8.36 5.68 -10.69
C GLN A 8 -9.27 6.34 -9.65
N ARG A 9 -10.08 5.54 -8.96
CA ARG A 9 -11.07 5.98 -8.00
C ARG A 9 -10.80 5.38 -6.63
N ASP A 10 -11.06 6.18 -5.60
CA ASP A 10 -11.11 5.72 -4.22
C ASP A 10 -12.30 4.77 -4.00
N LEU A 11 -12.45 4.26 -2.78
CA LEU A 11 -13.54 3.36 -2.42
C LEU A 11 -14.92 4.02 -2.41
N LEU A 12 -14.97 5.35 -2.34
CA LEU A 12 -16.19 6.15 -2.40
C LEU A 12 -16.59 6.48 -3.84
N GLY A 13 -15.74 6.14 -4.81
CA GLY A 13 -15.95 6.40 -6.23
C GLY A 13 -15.50 7.78 -6.69
N HIS A 14 -14.76 8.55 -5.90
CA HIS A 14 -14.15 9.81 -6.35
C HIS A 14 -12.87 9.56 -7.13
N PRO A 15 -12.53 10.40 -8.13
CA PRO A 15 -11.21 10.34 -8.76
C PRO A 15 -10.12 10.63 -7.72
N MET A 16 -9.12 9.75 -7.65
CA MET A 16 -7.98 9.98 -6.77
C MET A 16 -7.20 11.22 -7.21
N THR A 17 -6.57 11.91 -6.27
CA THR A 17 -5.56 12.94 -6.54
C THR A 17 -4.25 12.31 -7.00
N ALA A 18 -3.29 13.13 -7.45
CA ALA A 18 -1.95 12.63 -7.77
C ALA A 18 -1.25 12.07 -6.53
N ASP A 19 -1.39 12.75 -5.40
CA ASP A 19 -0.77 12.39 -4.14
C ASP A 19 -1.34 11.08 -3.58
N GLU A 20 -2.66 10.88 -3.65
CA GLU A 20 -3.32 9.63 -3.24
C GLU A 20 -2.87 8.43 -4.08
N ARG A 21 -2.72 8.63 -5.40
CA ARG A 21 -2.17 7.58 -6.28
C ARG A 21 -0.74 7.23 -5.92
N GLU A 22 0.09 8.23 -5.62
CA GLU A 22 1.47 8.01 -5.22
C GLU A 22 1.57 7.26 -3.89
N LEU A 23 0.76 7.64 -2.90
CA LEU A 23 0.67 6.92 -1.63
C LEU A 23 0.26 5.47 -1.81
N LEU A 24 -0.77 5.21 -2.63
CA LEU A 24 -1.24 3.85 -2.92
C LEU A 24 -0.17 3.01 -3.64
N ASP A 25 0.56 3.59 -4.58
CA ASP A 25 1.65 2.90 -5.28
C ASP A 25 2.81 2.55 -4.33
N LEU A 26 3.20 3.50 -3.46
CA LEU A 26 4.23 3.26 -2.44
C LEU A 26 3.79 2.15 -1.47
N TYR A 27 2.55 2.17 -1.01
CA TYR A 27 1.99 1.11 -0.16
C TYR A 27 2.10 -0.27 -0.84
N ARG A 28 1.62 -0.40 -2.09
CA ARG A 28 1.66 -1.67 -2.84
C ARG A 28 3.08 -2.18 -3.06
N ARG A 29 4.04 -1.28 -3.33
CA ARG A 29 5.45 -1.65 -3.46
C ARG A 29 6.03 -2.15 -2.14
N LEU A 30 5.68 -1.53 -1.02
CA LEU A 30 6.08 -2.00 0.31
C LEU A 30 5.43 -3.33 0.68
N GLN A 31 4.16 -3.55 0.31
CA GLN A 31 3.47 -4.84 0.48
C GLN A 31 4.17 -5.95 -0.30
N ALA A 32 4.55 -5.69 -1.56
CA ALA A 32 5.34 -6.64 -2.34
C ALA A 32 6.74 -6.89 -1.72
N LEU A 33 7.39 -5.85 -1.20
CA LEU A 33 8.70 -5.95 -0.57
C LEU A 33 8.66 -6.71 0.76
N SER A 34 7.59 -6.54 1.56
CA SER A 34 7.43 -7.14 2.88
C SER A 34 7.11 -8.64 2.85
N ALA A 35 6.62 -9.13 1.70
CA ALA A 35 6.36 -10.53 1.41
C ALA A 35 7.59 -11.31 0.91
N ARG A 36 8.73 -10.64 0.69
CA ARG A 36 9.98 -11.30 0.27
C ARG A 36 10.68 -12.03 1.42
N ASP A 37 11.32 -13.14 1.09
CA ASP A 37 12.12 -13.96 2.00
C ASP A 37 13.65 -13.83 1.76
N ASP A 38 14.06 -13.11 0.72
CA ASP A 38 15.45 -12.96 0.29
C ASP A 38 16.11 -11.62 0.72
N LEU A 39 15.42 -10.85 1.57
CA LEU A 39 15.94 -9.58 2.08
C LEU A 39 16.77 -9.78 3.36
N PRO A 40 17.82 -8.96 3.58
CA PRO A 40 18.46 -8.87 4.89
C PRO A 40 17.43 -8.55 5.98
N PRO A 41 17.56 -9.10 7.21
CA PRO A 41 16.55 -8.93 8.26
C PRO A 41 16.22 -7.47 8.59
N CYS A 42 17.22 -6.58 8.58
CA CYS A 42 17.00 -5.16 8.82
C CYS A 42 16.15 -4.51 7.74
N ALA A 43 16.37 -4.84 6.47
CA ALA A 43 15.61 -4.30 5.34
C ALA A 43 14.16 -4.80 5.37
N LEU A 44 13.96 -6.10 5.64
CA LEU A 44 12.62 -6.69 5.76
C LEU A 44 11.79 -6.03 6.88
N MET A 45 12.38 -5.85 8.06
CA MET A 45 11.67 -5.26 9.20
C MET A 45 11.33 -3.78 8.97
N ASN A 46 12.25 -3.01 8.37
CA ASN A 46 11.96 -1.61 8.04
C ASN A 46 10.92 -1.48 6.93
N ALA A 47 10.93 -2.37 5.93
CA ALA A 47 9.90 -2.41 4.88
C ALA A 47 8.51 -2.69 5.48
N ARG A 48 8.41 -3.63 6.43
CA ARG A 48 7.16 -3.93 7.16
C ARG A 48 6.68 -2.75 8.00
N GLN A 49 7.58 -2.08 8.73
CA GLN A 49 7.21 -0.90 9.51
C GLN A 49 6.72 0.25 8.63
N ALA A 50 7.42 0.54 7.53
CA ALA A 50 7.00 1.57 6.58
C ALA A 50 5.66 1.22 5.92
N MET A 51 5.43 -0.06 5.59
CA MET A 51 4.17 -0.54 5.03
C MET A 51 2.99 -0.23 5.95
N VAL A 52 3.11 -0.50 7.26
CA VAL A 52 2.05 -0.21 8.24
C VAL A 52 1.71 1.28 8.29
N MET A 53 2.72 2.16 8.23
CA MET A 53 2.49 3.60 8.22
C MET A 53 1.73 4.06 6.97
N LEU A 54 2.05 3.51 5.79
CA LEU A 54 1.30 3.82 4.57
C LEU A 54 -0.08 3.16 4.52
N TRP A 55 -0.23 1.97 5.11
CA TRP A 55 -1.52 1.30 5.26
C TRP A 55 -2.50 2.17 6.05
N ASN A 56 -2.05 2.75 7.17
CA ASN A 56 -2.86 3.69 7.96
C ASN A 56 -3.32 4.87 7.09
N ALA A 57 -2.39 5.54 6.38
CA ALA A 57 -2.73 6.68 5.53
C ALA A 57 -3.68 6.31 4.39
N CYS A 58 -3.49 5.16 3.74
CA CYS A 58 -4.34 4.71 2.65
C CYS A 58 -5.75 4.33 3.14
N THR A 59 -5.86 3.78 4.35
CA THR A 59 -7.15 3.43 4.96
C THR A 59 -7.90 4.69 5.39
N ASP A 60 -7.23 5.64 6.05
CA ASP A 60 -7.84 6.91 6.50
C ASP A 60 -8.32 7.79 5.33
N LEU A 61 -7.72 7.62 4.14
CA LEU A 61 -8.10 8.30 2.90
C LEU A 61 -9.06 7.48 2.02
N ASP A 62 -9.59 6.35 2.51
CA ASP A 62 -10.50 5.47 1.77
C ASP A 62 -9.91 4.97 0.42
N LEU A 63 -8.60 4.77 0.33
CA LEU A 63 -7.90 4.30 -0.88
C LEU A 63 -7.86 2.77 -0.99
N ILE A 64 -7.86 2.08 0.16
CA ILE A 64 -7.86 0.62 0.28
C ILE A 64 -8.80 0.18 1.40
N PHE A 65 -9.38 -1.00 1.24
CA PHE A 65 -10.12 -1.67 2.30
C PHE A 65 -9.49 -3.05 2.46
N GLU A 66 -8.77 -3.23 3.56
CA GLU A 66 -8.26 -4.52 3.98
C GLU A 66 -8.83 -4.78 5.37
N GLU A 67 -9.57 -5.87 5.56
CA GLU A 67 -10.01 -6.27 6.90
C GLU A 67 -8.77 -6.49 7.77
N PRO A 68 -8.71 -5.94 9.00
CA PRO A 68 -7.69 -6.36 9.95
C PRO A 68 -7.87 -7.87 10.15
N GLU A 69 -6.85 -8.67 9.81
CA GLU A 69 -6.85 -10.10 10.09
C GLU A 69 -7.14 -10.28 11.59
N ARG A 70 -8.34 -10.78 11.90
CA ARG A 70 -8.73 -11.12 13.27
C ARG A 70 -7.91 -12.35 13.66
N GLU A 71 -6.90 -12.17 14.50
CA GLU A 71 -6.31 -13.24 15.30
C GLU A 71 -7.27 -13.72 16.39
#